data_AF-A0A819RNL2-F1
#
_entry.id   AF-A0A819RNL2-F1
#
_cell.length_a   1.000
_cell.length_b   1.000
_cell.length_c   1.000
_cell.angle_alpha   90.00
_cell.angle_beta   90.00
_cell.angle_gamma   90.00
#
_symmetry.space_group_name_H-M   'P 1'
#
loop_
_entity.id
_entity.type
_entity.pdbx_description
1 polymer ?
#
loop_
_entity_poly.entity_id
_entity_poly.type
_entity_poly.pdbx_seq_one_letter_code
_entity_poly.pdbx_strand_id
1 'polypeptide(L)'
;MHAGQCQLLISFLIGIISAEIEFIAVRLPLKGEHSPPNAVWPHPQQIIASNELLYIRPHDIMIHSNIRTCDIISKAIERYEPIFFPPKLSMNEPPSNADNILQNLTLNIRDNPQCEQYIQQNSDETYTLTINNKIAIVEATSVWGLLRGLETFSQLIYINEQNYVVINDSVTVIDSPRFQHRGVMLDSARHFLPVPIIKKNLDVMAYNKLNVFHWHLVDDQSFPFQSTTFPNLSRAVTEYYHFEF
;
A
#
# COMPACT_ATOMS: atom_id res chain seq x y z
N MET A 1 -0.06 -74.62 4.36
CA MET A 1 -0.75 -73.98 5.51
C MET A 1 0.00 -72.71 5.85
N HIS A 2 -0.77 -71.64 6.11
CA HIS A 2 -0.45 -70.24 5.89
C HIS A 2 0.76 -69.66 6.65
N ALA A 3 1.65 -68.99 5.92
CA ALA A 3 2.49 -67.92 6.47
C ALA A 3 1.78 -66.60 6.16
N GLY A 4 1.19 -65.98 7.19
CA GLY A 4 0.49 -64.70 7.07
C GLY A 4 1.47 -63.55 6.85
N GLN A 5 1.37 -62.88 5.71
CA GLN A 5 1.99 -61.57 5.49
C GLN A 5 1.22 -60.53 6.30
N CYS A 6 1.88 -59.93 7.29
CA CYS A 6 1.38 -58.76 8.00
C CYS A 6 1.74 -57.52 7.17
N GLN A 7 0.78 -57.00 6.40
CA GLN A 7 0.92 -55.70 5.73
C GLN A 7 0.72 -54.60 6.77
N LEU A 8 1.77 -53.83 7.06
CA LEU A 8 1.66 -52.55 7.75
C LEU A 8 1.01 -51.55 6.79
N LEU A 9 -0.29 -51.29 6.97
CA LEU A 9 -0.99 -50.15 6.38
C LEU A 9 -0.55 -48.88 7.14
N ILE A 10 0.43 -48.17 6.61
CA ILE A 10 0.72 -46.79 7.02
C ILE A 10 -0.22 -45.88 6.23
N SER A 11 -1.35 -45.55 6.85
CA SER A 11 -2.25 -44.52 6.38
C SER A 11 -1.59 -43.14 6.57
N PHE A 12 -1.05 -42.57 5.49
CA PHE A 12 -0.73 -41.15 5.45
C PHE A 12 -2.06 -40.36 5.41
N LEU A 13 -2.50 -39.91 6.58
CA LEU A 13 -3.43 -38.79 6.66
C LEU A 13 -2.71 -37.58 6.06
N ILE A 14 -3.01 -37.29 4.80
CA ILE A 14 -2.70 -36.02 4.15
C ILE A 14 -3.58 -34.98 4.87
N GLY A 15 -3.11 -34.52 6.02
CA GLY A 15 -3.53 -33.26 6.56
C GLY A 15 -3.05 -32.20 5.59
N ILE A 16 -3.97 -31.64 4.81
CA ILE A 16 -3.76 -30.39 4.11
C ILE A 16 -3.55 -29.35 5.21
N ILE A 17 -2.30 -29.14 5.61
CA ILE A 17 -1.94 -27.94 6.36
C ILE A 17 -2.00 -26.84 5.32
N SER A 18 -3.18 -26.26 5.16
CA SER A 18 -3.33 -24.99 4.47
C SER A 18 -2.68 -23.96 5.38
N ALA A 19 -1.40 -23.72 5.17
CA ALA A 19 -0.77 -22.51 5.69
C ALA A 19 -1.26 -21.37 4.80
N GLU A 20 -2.42 -20.82 5.16
CA GLU A 20 -2.77 -19.49 4.69
C GLU A 20 -1.69 -18.55 5.22
N ILE A 21 -0.90 -17.98 4.31
CA ILE A 21 -0.10 -16.81 4.64
C ILE A 21 -1.12 -15.74 4.96
N GLU A 22 -1.44 -15.61 6.25
CA GLU A 22 -2.19 -14.46 6.71
C GLU A 22 -1.45 -13.23 6.17
N PHE A 23 -2.26 -12.39 5.55
CA PHE A 23 -1.90 -11.13 4.95
C PHE A 23 -0.94 -10.35 5.87
N ILE A 24 -0.34 -9.27 5.37
CA ILE A 24 -0.17 -8.15 6.31
C ILE A 24 -1.61 -7.73 6.65
N ALA A 25 -2.27 -8.49 7.54
CA ALA A 25 -3.31 -7.96 8.37
C ALA A 25 -2.65 -6.72 8.96
N VAL A 26 -3.28 -5.57 8.79
CA VAL A 26 -3.02 -4.37 9.58
C VAL A 26 -2.73 -4.89 10.98
N ARG A 27 -1.44 -4.94 11.35
CA ARG A 27 -1.08 -5.48 12.65
C ARG A 27 -1.81 -4.56 13.59
N LEU A 28 -2.69 -5.12 14.42
CA LEU A 28 -3.25 -4.41 15.57
C LEU A 28 -2.14 -3.54 16.13
N PRO A 29 -2.38 -2.23 16.33
CA PRO A 29 -1.31 -1.26 16.54
C PRO A 29 -0.30 -1.83 17.55
N LEU A 30 0.96 -1.88 17.13
CA LEU A 30 2.03 -2.37 17.99
C LEU A 30 1.94 -1.63 19.33
N LYS A 31 2.12 -2.34 20.46
CA LYS A 31 2.15 -1.69 21.78
C LYS A 31 3.19 -0.56 21.74
N GLY A 32 2.73 0.68 21.78
CA GLY A 32 3.53 1.88 21.63
C GLY A 32 2.63 3.11 21.68
N GLU A 33 3.23 4.28 21.87
CA GLU A 33 2.50 5.56 21.76
C GLU A 33 2.10 5.78 20.29
N HIS A 34 0.86 6.20 20.08
CA HIS A 34 0.40 6.60 18.75
C HIS A 34 1.16 7.85 18.32
N SER A 35 1.49 7.93 17.03
CA SER A 35 2.05 9.16 16.48
C SER A 35 1.09 10.34 16.75
N PRO A 36 1.62 11.53 17.08
CA PRO A 36 0.77 12.69 17.30
C PRO A 36 0.01 13.05 16.02
N PRO A 37 -1.13 13.78 16.11
CA PRO A 37 -1.83 14.28 14.94
C PRO A 37 -0.89 15.01 13.97
N ASN A 38 -1.08 14.80 12.67
CA ASN A 38 -0.25 15.35 11.59
C ASN A 38 1.21 14.85 11.54
N ALA A 39 1.57 13.77 12.24
CA ALA A 39 2.88 13.14 12.16
C ALA A 39 3.05 12.29 10.87
N VAL A 40 3.03 12.97 9.73
CA VAL A 40 3.20 12.37 8.40
C VAL A 40 4.65 11.94 8.17
N TRP A 41 4.86 10.76 7.61
CA TRP A 41 6.15 10.22 7.20
C TRP A 41 6.15 9.71 5.74
N PRO A 42 7.14 10.09 4.90
CA PRO A 42 8.11 11.17 5.12
C PRO A 42 7.42 12.52 5.35
N HIS A 43 8.05 13.40 6.13
CA HIS A 43 7.50 14.73 6.38
C HIS A 43 7.42 15.51 5.05
N PRO A 44 6.25 16.09 4.70
CA PRO A 44 6.08 16.80 3.45
C PRO A 44 6.89 18.10 3.44
N GLN A 45 7.10 18.69 2.25
CA GLN A 45 7.78 20.00 2.15
C GLN A 45 7.07 21.09 2.97
N GLN A 46 5.73 21.09 2.95
CA GLN A 46 4.91 21.99 3.74
C GLN A 46 3.64 21.28 4.21
N ILE A 47 3.31 21.46 5.49
CA ILE A 47 2.04 21.09 6.08
C ILE A 47 1.54 22.22 6.98
N ILE A 48 0.31 22.65 6.76
CA ILE A 48 -0.41 23.59 7.61
C ILE A 48 -1.71 22.90 7.99
N ALA A 49 -2.00 22.80 9.28
CA ALA A 49 -3.20 22.16 9.79
C ALA A 49 -3.78 22.98 10.95
N SER A 50 -5.11 23.01 11.04
CA SER A 50 -5.79 23.55 12.23
C SER A 50 -5.89 22.48 13.32
N ASN A 51 -6.26 22.90 14.53
CA ASN A 51 -6.57 21.98 15.63
C ASN A 51 -8.04 21.53 15.64
N GLU A 52 -8.88 22.07 14.76
CA GLU A 52 -10.27 21.62 14.63
C GLU A 52 -10.32 20.27 13.92
N LEU A 53 -11.33 19.47 14.24
CA LEU A 53 -11.45 18.09 13.76
C LEU A 53 -12.71 17.89 12.94
N LEU A 54 -12.57 17.10 11.88
CA LEU A 54 -13.67 16.46 11.16
C LEU A 54 -13.77 15.00 11.59
N TYR A 55 -15.00 14.53 11.82
CA TYR A 55 -15.30 13.12 11.95
C TYR A 55 -15.38 12.46 10.59
N ILE A 56 -15.08 11.17 10.52
CA ILE A 56 -15.25 10.37 9.31
C ILE A 56 -16.23 9.24 9.58
N ARG A 57 -17.22 9.09 8.71
CA ARG A 57 -18.09 7.91 8.65
C ARG A 57 -17.61 7.03 7.49
N PRO A 58 -16.97 5.88 7.76
CA PRO A 58 -16.36 5.04 6.72
C PRO A 58 -17.28 4.70 5.55
N HIS A 59 -18.57 4.47 5.84
CA HIS A 59 -19.55 4.05 4.83
C HIS A 59 -20.14 5.21 4.00
N ASP A 60 -19.94 6.46 4.44
CA ASP A 60 -20.57 7.64 3.82
C ASP A 60 -19.59 8.47 2.98
N ILE A 61 -18.29 8.25 3.13
CA ILE A 61 -17.27 9.00 2.39
C ILE A 61 -17.27 8.58 0.91
N MET A 62 -17.49 9.54 0.01
CA MET A 62 -17.42 9.29 -1.42
C MET A 62 -16.03 9.58 -1.97
N ILE A 63 -15.38 8.57 -2.54
CA ILE A 63 -14.08 8.72 -3.21
C ILE A 63 -14.30 8.78 -4.72
N HIS A 64 -13.87 9.87 -5.35
CA HIS A 64 -14.02 10.05 -6.80
C HIS A 64 -12.75 10.59 -7.44
N SER A 65 -12.58 10.31 -8.73
CA SER A 65 -11.46 10.78 -9.54
C SER A 65 -11.98 11.44 -10.82
N ASN A 66 -11.31 12.50 -11.28
CA ASN A 66 -11.61 13.11 -12.57
C ASN A 66 -11.10 12.29 -13.77
N ILE A 67 -10.33 11.23 -13.53
CA ILE A 67 -9.75 10.37 -14.56
C ILE A 67 -10.72 9.22 -14.85
N ARG A 68 -11.30 9.18 -16.06
CA ARG A 68 -12.36 8.22 -16.40
C ARG A 68 -11.89 6.77 -16.51
N THR A 69 -10.68 6.54 -17.02
CA THR A 69 -10.15 5.20 -17.29
C THR A 69 -8.70 5.13 -16.82
N CYS A 70 -8.49 4.73 -15.57
CA CYS A 70 -7.15 4.55 -15.01
C CYS A 70 -7.14 3.42 -14.00
N ASP A 71 -6.62 2.27 -14.39
CA ASP A 71 -6.58 1.08 -13.54
C ASP A 71 -5.67 1.28 -12.32
N ILE A 72 -4.59 2.07 -12.45
CA ILE A 72 -3.72 2.46 -11.34
C ILE A 72 -4.52 3.16 -10.23
N ILE A 73 -5.35 4.14 -10.59
CA ILE A 73 -6.11 4.92 -9.61
C ILE A 73 -7.27 4.11 -9.05
N SER A 74 -7.97 3.33 -9.89
CA SER A 74 -9.02 2.41 -9.41
C SER A 74 -8.46 1.42 -8.38
N LYS A 75 -7.34 0.74 -8.69
CA LYS A 75 -6.67 -0.18 -7.75
C LYS A 75 -6.13 0.53 -6.51
N ALA A 76 -5.69 1.78 -6.64
CA ALA A 76 -5.23 2.56 -5.49
C ALA A 76 -6.39 2.86 -4.53
N ILE A 77 -7.56 3.27 -5.05
CA ILE A 77 -8.75 3.51 -4.23
C ILE A 77 -9.15 2.21 -3.50
N GLU A 78 -9.25 1.09 -4.22
CA GLU A 78 -9.55 -0.22 -3.62
C GLU A 78 -8.55 -0.62 -2.53
N ARG A 79 -7.25 -0.30 -2.71
CA ARG A 79 -6.20 -0.57 -1.73
C ARG A 79 -6.29 0.32 -0.51
N TYR A 80 -6.55 1.61 -0.69
CA TYR A 80 -6.49 2.59 0.40
C TYR A 80 -7.75 2.62 1.26
N GLU A 81 -8.91 2.26 0.73
CA GLU A 81 -10.16 2.19 1.49
C GLU A 81 -10.03 1.36 2.81
N PRO A 82 -9.51 0.12 2.81
CA PRO A 82 -9.28 -0.63 4.04
C PRO A 82 -8.09 -0.12 4.89
N ILE A 83 -7.22 0.73 4.33
CA ILE A 83 -6.14 1.39 5.10
C ILE A 83 -6.71 2.56 5.88
N PHE A 84 -7.59 3.35 5.26
CA PHE A 84 -8.30 4.45 5.92
C PHE A 84 -9.18 3.94 7.07
N PHE A 85 -9.88 2.82 6.83
CA PHE A 85 -10.88 2.27 7.77
C PHE A 85 -10.64 0.77 8.02
N PRO A 86 -9.72 0.41 8.94
CA PRO A 86 -9.40 -0.98 9.19
C PRO A 86 -10.61 -1.72 9.82
N PRO A 87 -11.17 -2.77 9.18
CA PRO A 87 -12.42 -3.41 9.61
C PRO A 87 -12.31 -4.15 10.95
N LYS A 88 -11.08 -4.42 11.43
CA LYS A 88 -10.82 -5.11 12.70
C LYS A 88 -10.77 -4.17 13.91
N LEU A 89 -10.84 -2.85 13.70
CA LEU A 89 -10.85 -1.87 14.79
C LEU A 89 -12.30 -1.59 15.19
N SER A 90 -12.66 -1.86 16.44
CA SER A 90 -13.95 -1.46 17.01
C SER A 90 -13.96 0.05 17.18
N MET A 91 -14.46 0.78 16.19
CA MET A 91 -14.58 2.25 16.21
C MET A 91 -15.96 2.67 16.68
N ASN A 92 -16.06 3.81 17.36
CA ASN A 92 -17.34 4.40 17.71
C ASN A 92 -17.93 5.14 16.50
N GLU A 93 -19.24 5.06 16.33
CA GLU A 93 -19.96 5.88 15.35
C GLU A 93 -19.94 7.36 15.78
N PRO A 94 -19.65 8.30 14.87
CA PRO A 94 -19.69 9.73 15.19
C PRO A 94 -21.03 10.16 15.80
N PRO A 95 -21.04 11.23 16.63
CA PRO A 95 -22.28 11.75 17.20
C PRO A 95 -23.32 12.05 16.12
N SER A 96 -24.59 11.67 16.34
CA SER A 96 -25.66 11.81 15.32
C SER A 96 -25.92 13.25 14.85
N ASN A 97 -25.50 14.24 15.65
CA ASN A 97 -25.62 15.68 15.33
C ASN A 97 -24.27 16.30 14.93
N ALA A 98 -23.26 15.50 14.60
CA ALA A 98 -21.98 16.03 14.16
C ALA A 98 -22.14 16.67 12.78
N ASP A 99 -22.11 18.01 12.73
CA ASP A 99 -22.11 18.72 11.45
C ASP A 99 -20.75 18.61 10.74
N ASN A 100 -19.68 18.35 11.49
CA ASN A 100 -18.30 18.34 11.01
C ASN A 100 -17.88 16.95 10.50
N ILE A 101 -18.57 16.45 9.48
CA ILE A 101 -18.29 15.14 8.89
C ILE A 101 -17.65 15.33 7.53
N LEU A 102 -16.48 14.70 7.29
CA LEU A 102 -15.84 14.66 5.99
C LEU A 102 -16.72 13.88 5.00
N GLN A 103 -17.05 14.50 3.87
CA GLN A 103 -18.02 13.96 2.91
C GLN A 103 -17.33 13.29 1.72
N ASN A 104 -16.32 13.94 1.15
CA ASN A 104 -15.75 13.54 -0.13
C ASN A 104 -14.22 13.53 -0.08
N LEU A 105 -13.63 12.56 -0.78
CA LEU A 105 -12.24 12.60 -1.22
C LEU A 105 -12.21 12.67 -2.75
N THR A 106 -11.60 13.72 -3.27
CA THR A 106 -11.50 13.97 -4.71
C THR A 106 -10.05 13.80 -5.16
N LEU A 107 -9.82 13.00 -6.19
CA LEU A 107 -8.52 12.86 -6.85
C LEU A 107 -8.55 13.60 -8.19
N ASN A 108 -7.68 14.59 -8.36
CA ASN A 108 -7.71 15.47 -9.54
C ASN A 108 -6.33 15.52 -10.21
N ILE A 109 -6.23 15.06 -11.46
CA ILE A 109 -5.10 15.42 -12.32
C ILE A 109 -5.43 16.75 -13.02
N ARG A 110 -4.57 17.73 -12.79
CA ARG A 110 -4.52 19.01 -13.49
C ARG A 110 -3.95 18.80 -14.90
N ASP A 111 -4.40 19.61 -15.84
CA ASP A 111 -3.85 19.71 -17.20
C ASP A 111 -3.79 18.37 -17.97
N ASN A 112 -4.89 18.05 -18.67
CA ASN A 112 -5.04 16.83 -19.49
C ASN A 112 -4.94 15.53 -18.67
N PRO A 113 -6.01 15.10 -17.98
CA PRO A 113 -6.00 13.90 -17.14
C PRO A 113 -5.74 12.64 -17.96
N GLN A 114 -4.51 12.13 -17.90
CA GLN A 114 -4.07 10.90 -18.54
C GLN A 114 -3.58 9.90 -17.49
N CYS A 115 -3.83 8.62 -17.74
CA CYS A 115 -3.29 7.56 -16.91
C CYS A 115 -1.93 7.12 -17.48
N GLU A 116 -0.84 7.60 -16.88
CA GLU A 116 0.50 7.10 -17.21
C GLU A 116 0.62 5.61 -16.86
N GLN A 117 1.47 4.89 -17.58
CA GLN A 117 1.60 3.44 -17.42
C GLN A 117 2.77 3.05 -16.51
N TYR A 118 3.97 3.55 -16.81
CA TYR A 118 5.19 3.22 -16.08
C TYR A 118 5.86 4.48 -15.57
N ILE A 119 6.34 4.40 -14.33
CA ILE A 119 7.13 5.46 -13.72
C ILE A 119 8.45 5.63 -14.49
N GLN A 120 8.79 6.88 -14.76
CA GLN A 120 10.03 7.30 -15.42
C GLN A 120 10.88 8.10 -14.43
N GLN A 121 12.17 8.29 -14.74
CA GLN A 121 13.06 9.06 -13.89
C GLN A 121 12.57 10.50 -13.65
N ASN A 122 11.93 11.09 -14.66
CA ASN A 122 11.38 12.45 -14.61
C ASN A 122 9.86 12.49 -14.37
N SER A 123 9.25 11.38 -13.96
CA SER A 123 7.84 11.38 -13.57
C SER A 123 7.63 12.38 -12.43
N ASP A 124 6.65 13.27 -12.61
CA ASP A 124 6.28 14.23 -11.58
C ASP A 124 5.61 13.48 -10.43
N GLU A 125 6.05 13.69 -9.20
CA GLU A 125 5.45 13.10 -7.99
C GLU A 125 4.90 14.19 -7.06
N THR A 126 4.79 15.42 -7.56
CA THR A 126 4.29 16.59 -6.83
C THR A 126 2.79 16.49 -6.64
N TYR A 127 2.32 16.84 -5.44
CA TYR A 127 0.89 16.91 -5.15
C TYR A 127 0.58 18.03 -4.17
N THR A 128 -0.69 18.41 -4.14
CA THR A 128 -1.28 19.26 -3.11
C THR A 128 -2.48 18.53 -2.52
N LEU A 129 -2.52 18.38 -1.21
CA LEU A 129 -3.67 17.84 -0.49
C LEU A 129 -4.30 18.96 0.32
N THR A 130 -5.58 19.24 0.08
CA THR A 130 -6.36 20.21 0.86
C THR A 130 -7.55 19.53 1.52
N ILE A 131 -7.83 19.91 2.75
CA ILE A 131 -9.03 19.51 3.49
C ILE A 131 -9.65 20.79 4.02
N ASN A 132 -10.81 21.14 3.48
CA ASN A 132 -11.55 22.33 3.91
C ASN A 132 -13.03 22.13 3.59
N ASN A 133 -13.92 22.77 4.35
CA ASN A 133 -15.36 22.72 4.14
C ASN A 133 -15.88 21.28 3.98
N LYS A 134 -15.33 20.34 4.78
CA LYS A 134 -15.74 18.92 4.79
C LYS A 134 -15.43 18.15 3.50
N ILE A 135 -14.53 18.68 2.66
CA ILE A 135 -14.09 18.04 1.42
C ILE A 135 -12.57 17.92 1.44
N ALA A 136 -12.07 16.73 1.10
CA ALA A 136 -10.66 16.48 0.83
C ALA A 136 -10.40 16.44 -0.68
N ILE A 137 -9.33 17.10 -1.13
CA ILE A 137 -8.92 17.14 -2.54
C ILE A 137 -7.42 16.86 -2.61
N VAL A 138 -7.04 15.82 -3.34
CA VAL A 138 -5.66 15.56 -3.76
C VAL A 138 -5.53 15.99 -5.22
N GLU A 139 -4.72 17.01 -5.46
CA GLU A 139 -4.42 17.51 -6.80
C GLU A 139 -2.98 17.20 -7.19
N ALA A 140 -2.77 16.75 -8.42
CA ALA A 140 -1.44 16.49 -8.98
C ALA A 140 -1.44 16.76 -10.49
N THR A 141 -0.27 16.70 -11.13
CA THR A 141 -0.09 16.76 -12.60
C THR A 141 0.04 15.36 -13.21
N SER A 142 0.19 14.34 -12.37
CA SER A 142 0.45 12.95 -12.75
C SER A 142 -0.30 11.98 -11.84
N VAL A 143 -0.43 10.74 -12.28
CA VAL A 143 -0.94 9.65 -11.43
C VAL A 143 -0.01 9.39 -10.24
N TRP A 144 1.31 9.61 -10.39
CA TRP A 144 2.28 9.33 -9.34
C TRP A 144 2.13 10.28 -8.17
N GLY A 145 1.90 11.58 -8.43
CA GLY A 145 1.59 12.57 -7.40
C GLY A 145 0.31 12.21 -6.63
N LEU A 146 -0.75 11.77 -7.33
CA LEU A 146 -1.97 11.28 -6.67
C LEU A 146 -1.70 10.12 -5.71
N LEU A 147 -0.89 9.15 -6.12
CA LEU A 147 -0.52 8.02 -5.24
C LEU A 147 0.25 8.48 -4.00
N ARG A 148 1.10 9.50 -4.10
CA ARG A 148 1.80 10.09 -2.94
C ARG A 148 0.86 10.85 -2.03
N GLY A 149 -0.10 11.58 -2.60
CA GLY A 149 -1.12 12.30 -1.84
C GLY A 149 -2.09 11.39 -1.12
N LEU A 150 -2.48 10.27 -1.74
CA LEU A 150 -3.28 9.22 -1.09
C LEU A 150 -2.58 8.62 0.13
N GLU A 151 -1.28 8.33 0.02
CA GLU A 151 -0.49 7.83 1.15
C GLU A 151 -0.50 8.85 2.30
N THR A 152 -0.24 10.12 2.01
CA THR A 152 -0.26 11.20 3.00
C THR A 152 -1.64 11.39 3.62
N PHE A 153 -2.70 11.36 2.81
CA PHE A 153 -4.07 11.41 3.31
C PHE A 153 -4.36 10.26 4.28
N SER A 154 -3.87 9.06 3.99
CA SER A 154 -4.03 7.90 4.88
C SER A 154 -3.42 8.13 6.27
N GLN A 155 -2.29 8.85 6.33
CA GLN A 155 -1.56 9.13 7.57
C GLN A 155 -2.16 10.31 8.37
N LEU A 156 -3.01 11.12 7.76
CA LEU A 156 -3.74 12.20 8.46
C LEU A 156 -4.99 11.69 9.18
N ILE A 157 -5.47 10.50 8.82
CA ILE A 157 -6.59 9.84 9.49
C ILE A 157 -6.05 9.16 10.76
N TYR A 158 -6.70 9.41 11.89
CA TYR A 158 -6.35 8.74 13.14
C TYR A 158 -7.57 8.51 14.02
N ILE A 159 -7.38 7.69 15.05
CA ILE A 159 -8.39 7.43 16.08
C ILE A 159 -8.08 8.33 17.27
N ASN A 160 -9.04 9.15 17.69
CA ASN A 160 -8.88 10.00 18.86
C ASN A 160 -9.10 9.23 20.18
N GLU A 161 -8.88 9.89 21.32
CA GLU A 161 -9.04 9.30 22.65
C GLU A 161 -10.46 8.78 22.92
N GLN A 162 -11.47 9.33 22.24
CA GLN A 162 -12.87 8.91 22.33
C GLN A 162 -13.21 7.79 21.34
N ASN A 163 -12.20 7.20 20.69
CA ASN A 163 -12.32 6.10 19.76
C ASN A 163 -13.15 6.41 18.49
N TYR A 164 -13.15 7.68 18.07
CA TYR A 164 -13.72 8.13 16.80
C TYR A 164 -12.66 8.24 15.72
N VAL A 165 -13.03 7.96 14.47
CA VAL A 165 -12.20 8.23 13.29
C VAL A 165 -12.26 9.71 12.99
N VAL A 166 -11.11 10.37 13.00
CA VAL A 166 -11.00 11.82 12.82
C VAL A 166 -9.86 12.19 11.91
N ILE A 167 -9.93 13.42 11.40
CA ILE A 167 -8.89 14.10 10.65
C ILE A 167 -8.92 15.59 11.01
N ASN A 168 -7.79 16.28 10.96
CA ASN A 168 -7.77 17.73 11.15
C ASN A 168 -8.56 18.44 10.04
N ASP A 169 -9.30 19.48 10.40
CA ASP A 169 -9.91 20.40 9.45
C ASP A 169 -8.90 21.45 8.99
N SER A 170 -9.20 22.13 7.87
CA SER A 170 -8.37 23.20 7.31
C SER A 170 -6.89 22.77 7.15
N VAL A 171 -6.67 21.62 6.52
CA VAL A 171 -5.34 21.08 6.24
C VAL A 171 -4.91 21.48 4.83
N THR A 172 -3.67 21.89 4.67
CA THR A 172 -3.02 22.09 3.38
C THR A 172 -1.62 21.47 3.42
N VAL A 173 -1.40 20.49 2.56
CA VAL A 173 -0.10 19.86 2.32
C VAL A 173 0.34 20.19 0.90
N ILE A 174 1.55 20.72 0.75
CA ILE A 174 2.20 20.91 -0.54
C ILE A 174 3.49 20.12 -0.48
N ASP A 175 3.66 19.19 -1.41
CA ASP A 175 4.75 18.23 -1.29
C ASP A 175 5.31 17.78 -2.64
N SER A 176 6.60 17.51 -2.63
CA SER A 176 7.37 16.97 -3.75
C SER A 176 8.64 16.31 -3.22
N PRO A 177 9.15 15.27 -3.90
CA PRO A 177 10.36 14.60 -3.46
C PRO A 177 11.59 15.48 -3.74
N ARG A 178 12.50 15.58 -2.76
CA ARG A 178 13.81 16.23 -2.95
C ARG A 178 14.66 15.52 -4.02
N PHE A 179 14.56 14.19 -4.10
CA PHE A 179 15.32 13.36 -5.03
C PHE A 179 14.38 12.43 -5.79
N GLN A 180 14.56 12.35 -7.12
CA GLN A 180 13.75 11.51 -8.00
C GLN A 180 14.04 10.01 -7.84
N HIS A 181 15.29 9.63 -7.53
CA HIS A 181 15.65 8.22 -7.36
C HIS A 181 15.66 7.86 -5.86
N ARG A 182 14.68 7.06 -5.41
CA ARG A 182 14.56 6.61 -4.01
C ARG A 182 14.37 5.11 -3.99
N GLY A 183 15.49 4.40 -3.90
CA GLY A 183 15.56 2.97 -4.16
C GLY A 183 15.80 2.10 -2.94
N VAL A 184 15.31 0.86 -3.03
CA VAL A 184 15.74 -0.27 -2.18
C VAL A 184 16.23 -1.38 -3.09
N MET A 185 17.38 -1.97 -2.73
CA MET A 185 17.91 -3.13 -3.41
C MET A 185 17.54 -4.40 -2.64
N LEU A 186 16.86 -5.34 -3.30
CA LEU A 186 16.64 -6.68 -2.78
C LEU A 186 17.44 -7.69 -3.59
N ASP A 187 18.21 -8.50 -2.85
CA ASP A 187 19.02 -9.59 -3.38
C ASP A 187 18.27 -10.90 -3.21
N SER A 188 17.83 -11.48 -4.33
CA SER A 188 17.19 -12.79 -4.37
C SER A 188 18.12 -13.90 -4.88
N ALA A 189 19.39 -13.59 -5.12
CA ALA A 189 20.37 -14.52 -5.65
C ALA A 189 21.13 -15.24 -4.54
N ARG A 190 21.45 -14.52 -3.45
CA ARG A 190 22.15 -15.12 -2.29
C ARG A 190 21.21 -16.01 -1.49
N HIS A 191 19.95 -15.60 -1.39
CA HIS A 191 18.85 -16.40 -0.83
C HIS A 191 17.59 -16.15 -1.65
N PHE A 192 16.86 -17.21 -2.01
CA PHE A 192 15.61 -17.06 -2.74
C PHE A 192 14.57 -16.31 -1.88
N LEU A 193 13.89 -15.34 -2.48
CA LEU A 193 12.81 -14.59 -1.85
C LEU A 193 11.47 -14.94 -2.51
N PRO A 194 10.52 -15.58 -1.80
CA PRO A 194 9.21 -15.85 -2.38
C PRO A 194 8.53 -14.57 -2.89
N VAL A 195 7.87 -14.63 -4.05
CA VAL A 195 7.17 -13.49 -4.67
C VAL A 195 6.23 -12.75 -3.69
N PRO A 196 5.46 -13.43 -2.80
CA PRO A 196 4.67 -12.72 -1.80
C PRO A 196 5.48 -11.81 -0.86
N ILE A 197 6.72 -12.18 -0.52
CA ILE A 197 7.62 -11.35 0.30
C ILE A 197 8.11 -10.14 -0.49
N ILE A 198 8.42 -10.30 -1.78
CA ILE A 198 8.78 -9.20 -2.66
C ILE A 198 7.61 -8.20 -2.77
N LYS A 199 6.39 -8.69 -3.00
CA LYS A 199 5.18 -7.83 -3.04
C LYS A 199 4.95 -7.07 -1.72
N LYS A 200 5.14 -7.74 -0.57
CA LYS A 200 5.08 -7.08 0.74
C LYS A 200 6.14 -5.97 0.89
N ASN A 201 7.33 -6.15 0.33
CA ASN A 201 8.34 -5.08 0.32
C ASN A 201 7.90 -3.91 -0.58
N LEU A 202 7.28 -4.17 -1.73
CA LEU A 202 6.73 -3.12 -2.59
C LEU A 202 5.63 -2.31 -1.89
N ASP A 203 4.78 -2.96 -1.07
CA ASP A 203 3.80 -2.25 -0.24
C ASP A 203 4.47 -1.32 0.78
N VAL A 204 5.48 -1.81 1.48
CA VAL A 204 6.24 -1.01 2.46
C VAL A 204 6.99 0.13 1.78
N MET A 205 7.53 -0.10 0.59
CA MET A 205 8.13 0.95 -0.24
C MET A 205 7.12 2.05 -0.57
N ALA A 206 5.89 1.68 -0.94
CA ALA A 206 4.82 2.64 -1.24
C ALA A 206 4.48 3.50 -0.01
N TYR A 207 4.34 2.90 1.19
CA TYR A 207 4.11 3.63 2.44
C TYR A 207 5.21 4.65 2.75
N ASN A 208 6.44 4.33 2.38
CA ASN A 208 7.61 5.19 2.58
C ASN A 208 7.92 6.10 1.38
N LYS A 209 7.01 6.20 0.40
CA LYS A 209 7.17 6.97 -0.84
C LYS A 209 8.46 6.64 -1.61
N LEU A 210 8.98 5.42 -1.50
CA LEU A 210 10.06 4.90 -2.33
C LEU A 210 9.52 4.52 -3.71
N ASN A 211 10.34 4.64 -4.74
CA ASN A 211 9.88 4.55 -6.13
C ASN A 211 10.76 3.71 -7.05
N VAL A 212 11.94 3.25 -6.59
CA VAL A 212 12.80 2.35 -7.36
C VAL A 212 12.97 1.02 -6.62
N PHE A 213 12.54 -0.05 -7.25
CA PHE A 213 12.84 -1.40 -6.78
C PHE A 213 14.04 -1.94 -7.56
N HIS A 214 15.23 -1.92 -6.96
CA HIS A 214 16.42 -2.50 -7.56
C HIS A 214 16.46 -3.99 -7.23
N TRP A 215 16.01 -4.81 -8.17
CA TRP A 215 16.01 -6.26 -8.00
C TRP A 215 17.36 -6.84 -8.43
N HIS A 216 18.23 -7.14 -7.46
CA HIS A 216 19.46 -7.89 -7.68
C HIS A 216 19.11 -9.37 -7.82
N LEU A 217 18.77 -9.75 -9.05
CA LEU A 217 18.05 -10.98 -9.35
C LEU A 217 18.94 -12.23 -9.41
N VAL A 218 20.19 -12.08 -9.85
CA VAL A 218 21.15 -13.19 -10.08
C VAL A 218 22.53 -12.83 -9.54
N ASP A 219 23.31 -13.83 -9.14
CA ASP A 219 24.68 -13.68 -8.64
C ASP A 219 25.40 -15.04 -8.68
N ASP A 220 26.62 -15.11 -8.15
CA ASP A 220 27.45 -16.34 -8.20
C ASP A 220 26.76 -17.55 -7.54
N GLN A 221 25.98 -17.32 -6.47
CA GLN A 221 25.35 -18.37 -5.68
C GLN A 221 24.13 -18.99 -6.36
N SER A 222 23.36 -18.22 -7.14
CA SER A 222 22.19 -18.74 -7.83
C SER A 222 21.72 -17.87 -9.00
N PHE A 223 21.04 -18.53 -9.94
CA PHE A 223 20.40 -17.92 -11.10
C PHE A 223 18.89 -18.24 -11.09
N PRO A 224 18.08 -17.55 -10.26
CA PRO A 224 16.64 -17.82 -10.14
C PRO A 224 15.82 -17.21 -11.28
N PHE A 225 16.41 -16.45 -12.20
CA PHE A 225 15.71 -15.93 -13.36
C PHE A 225 15.47 -17.00 -14.42
N GLN A 226 14.21 -17.30 -14.74
CA GLN A 226 13.89 -18.22 -15.84
C GLN A 226 13.92 -17.49 -17.19
N SER A 227 15.07 -17.56 -17.87
CA SER A 227 15.18 -17.07 -19.25
C SER A 227 14.46 -18.01 -20.22
N THR A 228 13.60 -17.45 -21.08
CA THR A 228 12.93 -18.20 -22.16
C THR A 228 13.90 -18.65 -23.25
N THR A 229 14.92 -17.84 -23.54
CA THR A 229 15.94 -18.12 -24.56
C THR A 229 17.05 -19.03 -24.04
N PHE A 230 17.40 -18.93 -22.76
CA PHE A 230 18.46 -19.72 -22.12
C PHE A 230 17.92 -20.50 -20.90
N PRO A 231 17.04 -21.49 -21.10
CA PRO A 231 16.38 -22.20 -20.00
C PRO A 231 17.35 -23.03 -19.14
N ASN A 232 18.56 -23.30 -19.62
CA ASN A 232 19.58 -24.03 -18.85
C ASN A 232 20.19 -23.20 -17.71
N LEU A 233 20.04 -21.87 -17.71
CA LEU A 233 20.63 -21.02 -16.67
C LEU A 233 20.00 -21.24 -15.30
N SER A 234 18.68 -21.44 -15.24
CA SER A 234 17.95 -21.70 -13.99
C SER A 234 17.70 -23.19 -13.71
N ARG A 235 18.18 -24.10 -14.57
CA ARG A 235 17.91 -25.55 -14.41
C ARG A 235 18.56 -26.18 -13.18
N ALA A 236 19.65 -25.58 -12.70
CA ALA A 236 20.40 -26.10 -11.56
C ALA A 236 19.87 -25.58 -10.20
N VAL A 237 18.95 -24.62 -10.19
CA VAL A 237 18.36 -24.08 -8.95
C VAL A 237 17.04 -24.77 -8.63
N THR A 238 16.76 -24.95 -7.34
CA THR A 238 15.52 -25.58 -6.85
C THR A 238 14.32 -24.65 -6.93
N GLU A 239 14.53 -23.35 -6.73
CA GLU A 239 13.51 -22.31 -6.77
C GLU A 239 13.89 -21.23 -7.79
N TYR A 240 12.91 -20.78 -8.57
CA TYR A 240 13.10 -19.78 -9.62
C TYR A 240 11.83 -18.96 -9.83
N TYR A 241 12.00 -17.78 -10.44
CA TYR A 241 10.91 -16.88 -10.80
C TYR A 241 10.43 -17.18 -12.22
N HIS A 242 9.14 -17.48 -12.33
CA HIS A 242 8.44 -17.57 -13.61
C HIS A 242 7.82 -16.22 -13.96
N PHE A 243 8.08 -15.75 -15.18
CA PHE A 243 7.49 -14.53 -15.72
C PHE A 243 6.55 -14.92 -16.86
N GLU A 244 5.25 -14.67 -16.68
CA GLU A 244 4.28 -14.75 -17.77
C GLU A 244 4.30 -13.39 -18.48
N PHE A 245 4.67 -13.39 -19.76
CA PHE A 245 4.67 -12.21 -20.63
C PHE A 245 3.46 -12.22 -21.56
#